data_AF-A0A953W4E9-F1
#
_entry.id   AF-A0A953W4E9-F1
#
_cell.length_a   1.000
_cell.length_b   1.000
_cell.length_c   1.000
_cell.angle_alpha   90.00
_cell.angle_beta   90.00
_cell.angle_gamma   90.00
#
_symmetry.space_group_name_H-M   'P 1'
#
loop_
_entity.id
_entity.type
_entity.pdbx_description
1 polymer ?
#
loop_
_entity_poly.entity_id
_entity_poly.type
_entity_poly.pdbx_seq_one_letter_code
_entity_poly.pdbx_strand_id
1 'polypeptide(L)'
;MSRGRPAFATDDWMQEQQLRAEAEAEGWRRMRQKFVRPEPALPTPARVIAAAVEADPHRTGSAILKAVVRFLIAAFAAYLAWIAGTDARFGEFDIWMATGSTFAVILALSMFGPARGFVHAAAETMRWLLLIGIGFGATWLAFNWAG
;
A
#
# COMPACT_ATOMS: atom_id res chain seq x y z
N MET A 1 45.45 -46.56 37.98
CA MET A 1 44.45 -45.46 37.96
C MET A 1 43.40 -45.77 36.92
N SER A 2 42.27 -46.36 37.32
CA SER A 2 41.17 -46.71 36.42
C SER A 2 40.34 -45.45 36.11
N ARG A 3 40.36 -44.99 34.86
CA ARG A 3 39.47 -43.93 34.38
C ARG A 3 38.04 -44.48 34.40
N GLY A 4 37.21 -43.97 35.32
CA GLY A 4 35.80 -44.32 35.42
C GLY A 4 35.08 -44.02 34.10
N ARG A 5 34.22 -44.94 33.66
CA ARG A 5 33.34 -44.72 32.51
C ARG A 5 32.51 -43.45 32.75
N PRO A 6 32.35 -42.59 31.73
CA PRO A 6 31.52 -41.41 31.87
C PRO A 6 30.08 -41.78 32.24
N ALA A 7 29.48 -41.03 33.16
CA ALA A 7 28.10 -41.22 33.64
C ALA A 7 27.03 -40.75 32.64
N PHE A 8 27.43 -40.35 31.42
CA PHE A 8 26.55 -40.01 30.31
C PHE A 8 26.50 -41.19 29.33
N ALA A 9 25.35 -41.40 28.68
CA ALA A 9 25.05 -42.54 27.80
C ALA A 9 24.98 -43.93 28.48
N THR A 10 24.73 -43.98 29.79
CA THR A 10 24.21 -45.19 30.45
C THR A 10 22.70 -45.34 30.16
N ASP A 11 22.16 -46.55 30.28
CA ASP A 11 20.74 -46.81 30.01
C ASP A 11 19.82 -45.95 30.92
N ASP A 12 20.20 -45.79 32.19
CA ASP A 12 19.48 -44.92 33.14
C ASP A 12 19.52 -43.45 32.71
N TRP A 13 20.67 -42.98 32.22
CA TRP A 13 20.82 -41.61 31.73
C TRP A 13 19.99 -41.38 30.46
N MET A 14 19.98 -42.36 29.55
CA MET A 14 19.16 -42.32 28.33
C MET A 14 17.67 -42.29 28.66
N GLN A 15 17.23 -43.09 29.63
CA GLN A 15 15.83 -43.12 30.08
C GLN A 15 15.42 -41.79 30.71
N GLU A 16 16.30 -41.19 31.52
CA GLU A 16 16.04 -39.88 32.11
C GLU A 16 15.97 -38.76 31.05
N GLN A 17 16.82 -38.79 30.02
CA GLN A 17 16.75 -37.84 28.91
C GLN A 17 15.46 -38.02 28.09
N GLN A 18 15.04 -39.26 27.86
CA GLN A 18 13.80 -39.54 27.13
C GLN A 18 12.57 -39.02 27.88
N LEU A 19 12.50 -39.24 29.20
CA LEU A 19 11.40 -38.74 30.03
C LEU A 19 11.33 -37.21 30.05
N ARG A 20 12.47 -36.52 30.09
CA ARG A 20 12.53 -35.05 29.98
C ARG A 20 12.03 -34.57 28.62
N ALA A 21 12.45 -35.23 27.53
CA ALA A 21 12.00 -34.88 26.18
C ALA A 21 10.49 -35.10 25.99
N GLU A 22 9.92 -36.15 26.56
CA GLU A 22 8.48 -36.42 26.54
C GLU A 22 7.69 -35.35 27.31
N ALA A 23 8.16 -34.95 28.49
CA ALA A 23 7.54 -33.89 29.29
C ALA A 23 7.56 -32.53 28.57
N GLU A 24 8.66 -32.19 27.90
CA GLU A 24 8.75 -30.98 27.08
C GLU A 24 7.80 -31.04 25.89
N ALA A 25 7.75 -32.17 25.17
CA ALA A 25 6.84 -32.36 24.03
C ALA A 25 5.36 -32.22 24.45
N GLU A 26 4.99 -32.72 25.62
CA GLU A 26 3.66 -32.51 26.20
C GLU A 26 3.40 -31.05 26.60
N GLY A 27 4.42 -30.35 27.12
CA GLY A 27 4.38 -28.91 27.34
C GLY A 27 4.05 -28.15 26.05
N TRP A 28 4.75 -28.47 24.96
CA TRP A 28 4.52 -27.90 23.63
C TRP A 28 3.15 -28.27 23.05
N ARG A 29 2.67 -29.49 23.27
CA ARG A 29 1.31 -29.92 22.87
C ARG A 29 0.25 -29.12 23.63
N ARG A 30 0.38 -28.95 24.95
CA ARG A 30 -0.54 -28.15 25.77
C ARG A 30 -0.50 -26.67 25.42
N MET A 31 0.68 -26.10 25.16
CA MET A 31 0.78 -24.72 24.68
C MET A 31 0.10 -24.56 23.33
N ARG A 32 0.36 -25.45 22.36
CA ARG A 32 -0.34 -25.39 21.07
C ARG A 32 -1.84 -25.54 21.25
N GLN A 33 -2.34 -26.44 22.10
CA GLN A 33 -3.78 -26.53 22.38
C GLN A 33 -4.36 -25.22 22.95
N LYS A 34 -3.62 -24.52 23.81
CA LYS A 34 -4.01 -23.19 24.32
C LYS A 34 -3.98 -22.09 23.25
N PHE A 35 -3.10 -22.19 22.26
CA PHE A 35 -2.90 -21.17 21.20
C PHE A 35 -3.56 -21.51 19.85
N VAL A 36 -4.05 -22.73 19.63
CA VAL A 36 -4.61 -23.19 18.34
C VAL A 36 -5.97 -22.56 18.03
N ARG A 37 -6.66 -21.97 19.01
CA ARG A 37 -7.74 -21.01 18.77
C ARG A 37 -7.77 -19.97 19.88
N PRO A 38 -7.27 -18.74 19.68
CA PRO A 38 -8.03 -17.64 20.24
C PRO A 38 -9.45 -17.83 19.71
N GLU A 39 -10.42 -18.01 20.61
CA GLU A 39 -11.84 -17.93 20.26
C GLU A 39 -11.97 -16.73 19.32
N PRO A 40 -12.49 -16.89 18.09
CA PRO A 40 -12.61 -15.75 17.20
C PRO A 40 -13.46 -14.75 17.95
N ALA A 41 -12.82 -13.69 18.47
CA ALA A 41 -13.50 -12.64 19.18
C ALA A 41 -14.63 -12.22 18.25
N LEU A 42 -15.87 -12.53 18.66
CA LEU A 42 -17.06 -12.18 17.91
C LEU A 42 -16.84 -10.74 17.46
N PRO A 43 -16.80 -10.47 16.16
CA PRO A 43 -16.39 -9.15 15.70
C PRO A 43 -17.39 -8.19 16.33
N THR A 44 -16.90 -7.36 17.24
CA THR A 44 -17.74 -6.37 17.89
C THR A 44 -18.38 -5.55 16.78
N PRO A 45 -19.65 -5.13 16.91
CA PRO A 45 -20.31 -4.37 15.85
C PRO A 45 -19.48 -3.15 15.43
N ALA A 46 -18.73 -2.54 16.36
CA ALA A 46 -17.76 -1.50 16.06
C ALA A 46 -16.62 -1.94 15.10
N ARG A 47 -16.10 -3.16 15.22
CA ARG A 47 -15.06 -3.72 14.34
C ARG A 47 -15.62 -4.12 12.98
N VAL A 48 -16.87 -4.61 12.92
CA VAL A 48 -17.58 -4.88 11.65
C VAL A 48 -17.87 -3.58 10.92
N ILE A 49 -18.35 -2.55 11.63
CA ILE A 49 -18.60 -1.22 11.05
C ILE A 49 -17.28 -0.59 10.62
N ALA A 50 -16.22 -0.67 11.42
CA ALA A 50 -14.91 -0.17 11.02
C ALA A 50 -14.39 -0.87 9.77
N ALA A 51 -14.49 -2.21 9.69
CA ALA A 51 -14.09 -2.95 8.49
C ALA A 51 -14.96 -2.63 7.27
N ALA A 52 -16.27 -2.41 7.45
CA ALA A 52 -17.18 -2.00 6.39
C ALA A 52 -16.93 -0.56 5.92
N VAL A 53 -16.56 0.35 6.83
CA VAL A 53 -16.18 1.74 6.53
C VAL A 53 -14.80 1.80 5.85
N GLU A 54 -13.88 0.91 6.21
CA GLU A 54 -12.58 0.75 5.55
C GLU A 54 -12.73 0.16 4.14
N ALA A 55 -13.67 -0.77 3.97
CA ALA A 55 -13.95 -1.45 2.71
C ALA A 55 -14.91 -0.69 1.79
N ASP A 56 -15.42 0.48 2.20
CA ASP A 56 -16.40 1.24 1.43
C ASP A 56 -15.83 1.65 0.06
N PRO A 57 -16.31 1.04 -1.05
CA PRO A 57 -15.82 1.36 -2.39
C PRO A 57 -16.09 2.83 -2.75
N HIS A 58 -17.10 3.45 -2.14
CA HIS A 58 -17.49 4.84 -2.40
C HIS A 58 -16.58 5.86 -1.73
N ARG A 59 -15.81 5.47 -0.70
CA ARG A 59 -14.72 6.30 -0.14
C ARG A 59 -13.49 6.33 -1.05
N THR A 60 -13.35 5.34 -1.91
CA THR A 60 -12.19 5.21 -2.80
C THR A 60 -12.45 6.05 -4.05
N GLY A 61 -12.27 7.37 -3.95
CA GLY A 61 -12.55 8.32 -5.07
C GLY A 61 -11.95 7.87 -6.41
N SER A 62 -12.57 8.31 -7.53
CA SER A 62 -12.34 7.82 -8.90
C SER A 62 -10.88 7.48 -9.21
N ALA A 63 -10.61 6.19 -9.44
CA ALA A 63 -9.28 5.69 -9.80
C ALA A 63 -8.78 6.31 -11.11
N ILE A 64 -9.68 6.51 -12.08
CA ILE A 64 -9.39 7.17 -13.35
C ILE A 64 -8.95 8.61 -13.11
N LEU A 65 -9.69 9.35 -12.28
CA LEU A 65 -9.39 10.76 -12.04
C LEU A 65 -8.06 10.93 -11.29
N LYS A 66 -7.77 10.04 -10.35
CA LYS A 66 -6.44 9.96 -9.70
C LYS A 66 -5.34 9.63 -10.71
N ALA A 67 -5.58 8.74 -11.68
CA ALA A 67 -4.62 8.44 -12.73
C ALA A 67 -4.36 9.65 -13.64
N VAL A 68 -5.43 10.37 -14.02
CA VAL A 68 -5.33 11.62 -14.79
C VAL A 68 -4.52 12.66 -14.03
N VAL A 69 -4.80 12.91 -12.76
CA VAL A 69 -4.04 13.86 -11.94
C VAL A 69 -2.57 13.49 -11.85
N ARG A 70 -2.25 12.20 -11.63
CA ARG A 70 -0.86 11.72 -11.62
C ARG A 70 -0.16 11.95 -12.95
N PHE A 71 -0.85 11.64 -14.04
CA PHE A 71 -0.33 11.88 -15.39
C PHE A 71 -0.05 13.36 -15.63
N LEU A 72 -0.98 14.25 -15.27
CA LEU A 72 -0.82 15.69 -15.44
C LEU A 72 0.37 16.25 -14.65
N ILE A 73 0.54 15.83 -13.38
CA ILE A 73 1.67 16.27 -12.55
C ILE A 73 3.00 15.75 -13.13
N ALA A 74 3.05 14.47 -13.52
CA ALA A 74 4.25 13.88 -14.12
C ALA A 74 4.59 14.53 -15.47
N ALA A 75 3.59 14.77 -16.33
CA ALA A 75 3.76 15.43 -17.61
C ALA A 75 4.24 16.88 -17.43
N PHE A 76 3.69 17.60 -16.46
CA PHE A 76 4.13 18.95 -16.13
C PHE A 76 5.59 18.98 -15.70
N ALA A 77 6.01 18.10 -14.79
CA ALA A 77 7.40 18.03 -14.35
C ALA A 77 8.35 17.62 -15.49
N ALA A 78 7.93 16.67 -16.33
CA ALA A 78 8.69 16.26 -17.51
C ALA A 78 8.86 17.40 -18.52
N TYR A 79 7.81 18.21 -18.71
CA TYR A 79 7.87 19.42 -19.54
C TYR A 79 8.87 20.45 -18.97
N LEU A 80 8.90 20.65 -17.65
CA LEU A 80 9.92 21.51 -17.03
C LEU A 80 11.35 20.97 -17.24
N ALA A 81 11.54 19.65 -17.14
CA ALA A 81 12.83 19.03 -17.43
C ALA A 81 13.24 19.19 -18.90
N TRP A 82 12.28 19.12 -19.82
CA TRP A 82 12.52 19.41 -21.23
C TRP A 82 12.99 20.86 -21.43
N ILE A 83 12.29 21.85 -20.87
CA ILE A 83 12.69 23.26 -20.94
C ILE A 83 14.11 23.43 -20.37
N ALA A 84 14.36 22.88 -19.17
CA ALA A 84 15.67 22.98 -18.53
C ALA A 84 16.79 22.35 -19.37
N GLY A 85 16.53 21.20 -20.01
CA GLY A 85 17.50 20.55 -20.90
C GLY A 85 17.78 21.37 -22.17
N THR A 86 16.75 21.98 -22.75
CA THR A 86 16.90 22.88 -23.91
C THR A 86 17.69 24.15 -23.55
N ASP A 87 17.44 24.73 -22.37
CA ASP A 87 18.13 25.93 -21.89
C ASP A 87 19.61 25.64 -21.57
N ALA A 88 19.89 24.47 -20.98
CA ALA A 88 21.24 23.98 -20.73
C ALA A 88 22.00 23.52 -22.00
N ARG A 89 21.37 23.57 -23.18
CA ARG A 89 21.94 23.15 -24.48
C ARG A 89 22.47 21.71 -24.48
N PHE A 90 21.76 20.81 -23.81
CA PHE A 90 22.08 19.38 -23.87
C PHE A 90 21.81 18.79 -25.25
N GLY A 91 22.41 17.61 -25.51
CA GLY A 91 22.10 16.84 -26.71
C GLY A 91 20.65 16.38 -26.72
N GLU A 92 20.07 16.21 -27.90
CA GLU A 92 18.67 15.79 -28.05
C GLU A 92 18.35 14.50 -27.29
N PHE A 93 19.25 13.52 -27.36
CA PHE A 93 19.12 12.26 -26.63
C PHE A 93 19.07 12.47 -25.11
N ASP A 94 19.94 13.32 -24.57
CA ASP A 94 20.02 13.60 -23.14
C ASP A 94 18.76 14.31 -22.65
N ILE A 95 18.21 15.24 -23.46
CA ILE A 95 16.95 15.92 -23.17
C ILE A 95 15.81 14.89 -23.08
N TRP A 96 15.68 14.00 -24.06
CA TRP A 96 14.61 12.98 -24.05
C TRP A 96 14.75 12.00 -22.88
N MET A 97 15.97 11.59 -22.55
CA MET A 97 16.23 10.75 -21.37
C MET A 97 15.89 11.47 -20.07
N ALA A 98 16.26 12.74 -19.93
CA ALA A 98 15.92 13.56 -18.76
C ALA A 98 14.41 13.78 -18.63
N THR A 99 13.71 14.08 -19.73
CA THR A 99 12.26 14.24 -19.76
C THR A 99 11.55 12.93 -19.38
N GLY A 100 11.91 11.81 -20.01
CA GLY A 100 11.30 10.51 -19.75
C GLY A 100 11.57 9.99 -18.33
N SER A 101 12.80 10.15 -17.83
CA SER A 101 13.15 9.76 -16.46
C SER A 101 12.46 10.63 -15.41
N THR A 102 12.40 11.96 -15.62
CA THR A 102 11.66 12.86 -14.73
C THR A 102 10.19 12.48 -14.66
N PHE A 103 9.56 12.19 -15.80
CA PHE A 103 8.17 11.71 -15.85
C PHE A 103 7.99 10.46 -14.98
N ALA A 104 8.82 9.43 -15.20
CA ALA A 104 8.72 8.16 -14.49
C ALA A 104 8.97 8.32 -12.98
N VAL A 105 9.97 9.11 -12.60
CA VAL A 105 10.30 9.40 -11.19
C VAL A 105 9.16 10.12 -10.50
N ILE A 106 8.59 11.16 -11.11
CA ILE A 106 7.48 11.91 -10.52
C ILE A 106 6.23 11.05 -10.42
N LEU A 107 5.96 10.23 -11.45
CA LEU A 107 4.86 9.27 -11.42
C LEU A 107 5.04 8.26 -10.27
N ALA A 108 6.24 7.72 -10.07
CA ALA A 108 6.56 6.83 -8.97
C ALA A 108 6.41 7.53 -7.62
N LEU A 109 6.97 8.73 -7.45
CA LEU A 109 6.89 9.53 -6.23
C LEU A 109 5.44 9.88 -5.85
N SER A 110 4.58 10.10 -6.85
CA SER A 110 3.13 10.33 -6.65
C SER A 110 2.41 9.13 -6.00
N MET A 111 3.05 7.96 -5.98
CA MET A 111 2.56 6.76 -5.32
C MET A 111 3.06 6.62 -3.88
N PHE A 112 3.63 7.63 -3.22
CA PHE A 112 4.06 7.49 -1.81
C PHE A 112 3.39 8.48 -0.85
N GLY A 113 3.23 8.03 0.40
CA GLY A 113 2.65 8.73 1.57
C GLY A 113 1.94 10.05 1.30
N PRO A 114 2.57 11.22 1.55
CA PRO A 114 1.93 12.54 1.41
C PRO A 114 1.44 12.85 -0.01
N ALA A 115 2.21 12.45 -1.02
CA ALA A 115 1.86 12.70 -2.42
C ALA A 115 0.59 11.94 -2.84
N ARG A 116 0.35 10.73 -2.29
CA ARG A 116 -0.94 10.04 -2.49
C ARG A 116 -2.11 10.84 -1.94
N GLY A 117 -1.96 11.44 -0.76
CA GLY A 117 -2.98 12.29 -0.15
C GLY A 117 -3.28 13.51 -1.01
N PHE A 118 -2.23 14.19 -1.50
CA PHE A 118 -2.38 15.30 -2.44
C PHE A 118 -3.10 14.90 -3.73
N VAL A 119 -2.69 13.79 -4.37
CA VAL A 119 -3.36 13.27 -5.58
C VAL A 119 -4.82 12.97 -5.31
N HIS A 120 -5.15 12.43 -4.13
CA HIS A 120 -6.54 12.17 -3.77
C HIS A 120 -7.34 13.45 -3.64
N ALA A 121 -6.82 14.46 -2.93
CA ALA A 121 -7.47 15.75 -2.77
C ALA A 121 -7.65 16.46 -4.12
N ALA A 122 -6.61 16.50 -4.95
CA ALA A 122 -6.66 17.09 -6.28
C ALA A 122 -7.66 16.36 -7.21
N ALA A 123 -7.73 15.03 -7.14
CA ALA A 123 -8.74 14.27 -7.88
C ALA A 123 -10.15 14.60 -7.39
N GLU A 124 -10.35 14.73 -6.08
CA GLU A 124 -11.64 15.12 -5.52
C GLU A 124 -12.05 16.54 -5.97
N THR A 125 -11.13 17.50 -5.97
CA THR A 125 -11.35 18.84 -6.52
C THR A 125 -11.71 18.80 -8.00
N MET A 126 -10.98 18.01 -8.79
CA MET A 126 -11.25 17.86 -10.22
C MET A 126 -12.63 17.24 -10.47
N ARG A 127 -13.09 16.33 -9.59
CA ARG A 127 -14.44 15.75 -9.68
C ARG A 127 -15.49 16.84 -9.54
N TRP A 128 -15.37 17.68 -8.52
CA TRP A 128 -16.31 18.79 -8.30
C TRP A 128 -16.28 19.81 -9.43
N LEU A 129 -15.09 20.16 -9.94
CA LEU A 129 -14.97 21.07 -11.07
C LEU A 129 -15.64 20.51 -12.33
N LEU A 130 -15.50 19.21 -12.61
CA LEU A 130 -16.18 18.57 -13.72
C LEU A 130 -17.71 18.58 -13.53
N LEU A 131 -18.20 18.24 -12.34
CA LEU A 131 -19.64 18.24 -12.04
C LEU A 131 -20.24 19.65 -12.14
N ILE A 132 -19.56 20.65 -11.58
CA ILE A 132 -19.99 22.06 -11.66
C ILE A 132 -19.94 22.53 -13.12
N GLY A 133 -18.86 22.25 -13.84
CA GLY A 133 -18.70 22.64 -15.24
C GLY A 133 -19.77 22.02 -16.15
N ILE A 134 -20.04 20.72 -15.98
CA ILE A 134 -21.10 20.02 -16.72
C ILE A 134 -22.48 20.57 -16.32
N GLY A 135 -22.75 20.74 -15.03
CA GLY A 135 -24.03 21.27 -14.55
C GLY A 135 -24.29 22.69 -15.05
N PHE A 136 -23.28 23.56 -14.98
CA PHE A 136 -23.34 24.91 -15.52
C PHE A 136 -23.51 24.90 -17.04
N GLY A 137 -22.73 24.09 -17.77
CA GLY A 137 -22.83 23.96 -19.21
C GLY A 137 -24.19 23.44 -19.68
N ALA A 138 -24.74 22.43 -19.00
CA ALA A 138 -26.08 21.91 -19.27
C ALA A 138 -27.17 22.95 -18.98
N THR A 139 -27.04 23.70 -17.89
CA THR A 139 -27.96 24.78 -17.54
C THR A 139 -27.90 25.90 -18.59
N TRP A 140 -26.69 26.33 -18.94
CA TRP A 140 -26.49 27.36 -19.96
C TRP A 140 -27.06 26.94 -21.31
N LEU A 141 -26.83 25.69 -21.73
CA LEU A 141 -27.43 25.15 -22.95
C LEU A 141 -28.94 25.12 -22.84
N ALA A 142 -29.54 24.65 -21.75
CA ALA A 142 -31.00 24.62 -21.60
C ALA A 142 -31.65 26.01 -21.74
N PHE A 143 -30.99 27.08 -21.27
CA PHE A 143 -31.50 28.45 -21.37
C PHE A 143 -31.15 29.18 -22.67
N ASN A 144 -30.08 28.76 -23.36
CA ASN A 144 -29.63 29.38 -24.62
C ASN A 144 -29.84 28.49 -25.84
N TRP A 145 -30.52 27.35 -25.67
CA TRP A 145 -30.90 26.47 -26.76
C TRP A 145 -31.99 27.17 -27.57
N ALA A 146 -31.58 27.75 -28.70
CA ALA A 146 -32.51 28.21 -29.73
C ALA A 146 -33.12 26.98 -30.42
N GLY A 147 -34.21 26.47 -29.83
CA GLY A 147 -35.18 25.64 -30.56
C GLY A 147 -35.97 26.50 -31.52
#